data_AF-A0A5C6CFD8-F1
#
_entry.id   AF-A0A5C6CFD8-F1
#
_cell.length_a   1.000
_cell.length_b   1.000
_cell.length_c   1.000
_cell.angle_alpha   90.00
_cell.angle_beta   90.00
_cell.angle_gamma   90.00
#
_symmetry.space_group_name_H-M   'P 1'
#
loop_
_entity.id
_entity.type
_entity.pdbx_description
1 polymer ?
#
loop_
_entity_poly.entity_id
_entity_poly.type
_entity_poly.pdbx_seq_one_letter_code
_entity_poly.pdbx_strand_id
1 'polypeptide(L)'
;MNLYCTADDLNRYLSADGVTAFSDHDDDGFGDSGIVDDCIGRASREIDASALRRYEESRLVGNATLNDWAVVMACRSLCLRRGNMPPESLEMEFHRIVDPDTGFLARLASGRYKLPGLPQKPGNEPTFSNLTVDRRYRNERIRVVRQSSSPEPSTRERDEAKSAVFYDG
;
A
#
# COMPACT_ATOMS: atom_id res chain seq x y z
N MET A 1 -9.26 4.34 -4.39
CA MET A 1 -8.60 3.63 -5.49
C MET A 1 -8.02 4.67 -6.41
N ASN A 2 -6.70 4.68 -6.54
CA ASN A 2 -6.01 5.63 -7.39
C ASN A 2 -5.69 4.98 -8.74
N LEU A 3 -5.83 5.74 -9.82
CA LEU A 3 -5.35 5.31 -11.13
C LEU A 3 -3.88 5.69 -11.27
N TYR A 4 -3.04 4.72 -11.63
CA TYR A 4 -1.59 4.92 -11.72
C TYR A 4 -1.12 5.40 -13.08
N CYS A 5 -1.86 5.06 -14.14
CA CYS A 5 -1.58 5.45 -15.51
C CYS A 5 -2.79 6.11 -16.17
N THR A 6 -2.52 6.79 -17.28
CA THR A 6 -3.52 7.48 -18.10
C THR A 6 -3.61 6.85 -19.48
N ALA A 7 -4.68 7.15 -20.22
CA ALA A 7 -4.79 6.73 -21.62
C ALA A 7 -3.62 7.24 -22.48
N ASP A 8 -3.08 8.42 -22.17
CA ASP A 8 -1.91 8.97 -22.85
C ASP A 8 -0.65 8.12 -22.64
N ASP A 9 -0.48 7.54 -21.45
CA ASP A 9 0.66 6.65 -21.17
C ASP A 9 0.55 5.35 -21.97
N LEU A 10 -0.67 4.82 -22.15
CA LEU A 10 -0.93 3.67 -23.02
C LEU A 10 -0.66 4.02 -24.49
N ASN A 11 -1.09 5.21 -24.94
CA ASN A 11 -0.82 5.69 -26.29
C ASN A 11 0.68 5.86 -26.56
N ARG A 12 1.46 6.29 -25.57
CA ARG A 12 2.93 6.36 -25.69
C ARG A 12 3.57 4.97 -25.81
N TYR A 13 2.98 3.96 -25.18
CA TYR A 13 3.52 2.60 -25.17
C TYR A 13 3.15 1.80 -26.43
N LEU A 14 1.86 1.78 -26.81
CA LEU A 14 1.35 0.97 -27.94
C LEU A 14 1.13 1.77 -29.23
N SER A 15 1.36 3.09 -29.23
CA SER A 15 0.84 4.08 -30.20
C SER A 15 -0.67 4.30 -30.09
N ALA A 16 -1.15 5.47 -30.50
CA ALA A 16 -2.58 5.79 -30.52
C ALA A 16 -3.37 4.84 -31.43
N ASP A 17 -2.84 4.55 -32.62
CA ASP A 17 -3.45 3.60 -33.56
C ASP A 17 -3.54 2.20 -32.97
N GLY A 18 -2.51 1.78 -32.22
CA GLY A 18 -2.50 0.51 -31.51
C GLY A 18 -3.58 0.43 -30.44
N VAL A 19 -3.73 1.50 -29.64
CA VAL A 19 -4.79 1.54 -28.60
C VAL A 19 -6.16 1.48 -29.24
N THR A 20 -6.45 2.31 -30.25
CA THR A 20 -7.73 2.26 -31.00
C THR A 20 -7.97 0.88 -31.58
N ALA A 21 -6.97 0.25 -32.20
CA ALA A 21 -7.11 -1.09 -32.75
C ALA A 21 -7.37 -2.18 -31.69
N PHE A 22 -7.12 -1.97 -30.40
CA PHE A 22 -7.47 -2.92 -29.35
C PHE A 22 -8.70 -2.53 -28.55
N SER A 23 -9.14 -1.27 -28.62
CA SER A 23 -10.33 -0.77 -27.90
C SER A 23 -11.56 -0.60 -28.77
N ASP A 24 -11.45 -0.56 -30.10
CA ASP A 24 -12.59 -0.49 -31.03
C ASP A 24 -13.33 -1.83 -31.06
N HIS A 25 -14.43 -1.92 -30.30
CA HIS A 25 -15.25 -3.13 -30.18
C HIS A 25 -16.52 -3.08 -31.04
N ASP A 26 -16.95 -1.91 -31.50
CA ASP A 26 -18.12 -1.72 -32.37
C ASP A 26 -17.76 -1.53 -33.86
N ASP A 27 -16.46 -1.57 -34.19
CA ASP A 27 -15.89 -1.48 -35.55
C ASP A 27 -16.21 -0.15 -36.23
N ASP A 28 -16.38 0.92 -35.43
CA ASP A 28 -16.67 2.27 -35.92
C ASP A 28 -15.41 3.07 -36.30
N GLY A 29 -14.23 2.50 -36.04
CA GLY A 29 -12.92 3.11 -36.29
C GLY A 29 -12.44 4.04 -35.17
N PHE A 30 -13.19 4.14 -34.06
CA PHE A 30 -12.86 4.93 -32.88
C PHE A 30 -12.61 4.04 -31.66
N GLY A 31 -11.72 4.49 -30.79
CA GLY A 31 -11.37 3.73 -29.60
C GLY A 31 -12.38 3.95 -28.47
N ASP A 32 -12.96 2.86 -27.94
CA ASP A 32 -13.84 2.94 -26.77
C ASP A 32 -13.08 3.33 -25.50
N SER A 33 -13.27 4.58 -25.05
CA SER A 33 -12.61 5.09 -23.83
C SER A 33 -12.96 4.27 -22.59
N GLY A 34 -14.20 3.77 -22.50
CA GLY A 34 -14.65 2.93 -21.37
C GLY A 34 -13.87 1.62 -21.25
N ILE A 35 -13.43 1.03 -22.37
CA ILE A 35 -12.66 -0.22 -22.37
C ILE A 35 -11.22 0.02 -21.90
N VAL A 36 -10.66 1.15 -22.32
CA VAL A 36 -9.34 1.63 -21.87
C VAL A 36 -9.37 1.89 -20.36
N ASP A 37 -10.36 2.62 -19.87
CA ASP A 37 -10.54 2.94 -18.46
C ASP A 37 -10.73 1.69 -17.60
N ASP A 38 -11.48 0.70 -18.09
CA ASP A 38 -11.66 -0.61 -17.45
C ASP A 38 -10.32 -1.34 -17.24
N CYS A 39 -9.47 -1.32 -18.27
CA CYS A 39 -8.16 -1.99 -18.25
C CYS A 39 -7.19 -1.27 -17.31
N ILE A 40 -7.16 0.07 -17.34
CA ILE A 40 -6.39 0.89 -16.40
C ILE A 40 -6.86 0.66 -14.96
N GLY A 41 -8.18 0.62 -14.74
CA GLY A 41 -8.78 0.36 -13.43
C GLY A 41 -8.49 -1.05 -12.93
N ARG A 42 -8.45 -2.07 -13.81
CA ARG A 42 -8.05 -3.43 -13.44
C ARG A 42 -6.57 -3.50 -13.05
N ALA A 43 -5.69 -2.91 -13.84
CA ALA A 43 -4.26 -2.87 -13.54
C ALA A 43 -3.98 -2.17 -12.20
N SER A 44 -4.65 -1.04 -11.96
CA SER A 44 -4.49 -0.27 -10.73
C SER A 44 -4.94 -1.03 -9.49
N ARG A 45 -6.04 -1.79 -9.58
CA ARG A 45 -6.52 -2.65 -8.47
C ARG A 45 -5.53 -3.74 -8.09
N GLU A 46 -4.88 -4.35 -9.08
CA GLU A 46 -3.90 -5.41 -8.84
C GLU A 46 -2.64 -4.88 -8.14
N ILE A 47 -2.19 -3.68 -8.54
CA ILE A 47 -1.10 -2.98 -7.88
C ILE A 47 -1.49 -2.60 -6.45
N ASP A 48 -2.67 -2.02 -6.26
CA ASP A 48 -3.21 -1.63 -4.96
C ASP A 48 -3.26 -2.81 -3.97
N ALA A 49 -3.71 -3.98 -4.44
CA ALA A 49 -3.78 -5.19 -3.63
C ALA A 49 -2.43 -5.58 -3.01
N SER A 50 -1.32 -5.28 -3.69
CA SER A 50 0.04 -5.55 -3.22
C SER A 50 0.64 -4.37 -2.45
N ALA A 51 0.47 -3.14 -2.95
CA ALA A 51 1.12 -1.95 -2.42
C ALA A 51 0.50 -1.43 -1.12
N LEU A 52 -0.84 -1.45 -1.01
CA LEU A 52 -1.56 -0.89 0.14
C LEU A 52 -1.30 -1.64 1.46
N ARG A 53 -0.73 -2.85 1.39
CA ARG A 53 -0.29 -3.60 2.57
C ARG A 53 0.85 -2.91 3.31
N ARG A 54 1.65 -2.08 2.61
CA ARG A 54 2.90 -1.51 3.14
C ARG A 54 3.05 -0.01 2.97
N TYR A 55 2.27 0.61 2.09
CA TYR A 55 2.33 2.04 1.80
C TYR A 55 0.96 2.67 1.96
N GLU A 56 0.93 3.96 2.27
CA GLU A 56 -0.32 4.73 2.30
C GLU A 56 -0.78 5.05 0.89
N GLU A 57 -2.09 4.93 0.64
CA GLU A 57 -2.72 5.17 -0.67
C GLU A 57 -2.35 6.55 -1.26
N SER A 58 -2.37 7.59 -0.42
CA SER A 58 -2.05 8.97 -0.81
C SER A 58 -0.61 9.16 -1.29
N ARG A 59 0.30 8.25 -0.93
CA ARG A 59 1.73 8.33 -1.26
C ARG A 59 2.08 7.55 -2.52
N LEU A 60 1.21 6.67 -2.98
CA LEU A 60 1.45 5.85 -4.17
C LEU A 60 1.20 6.64 -5.46
N VAL A 61 0.40 7.71 -5.40
CA VAL A 61 0.09 8.57 -6.55
C VAL A 61 1.37 9.24 -7.07
N GLY A 62 1.59 9.17 -8.38
CA GLY A 62 2.72 9.81 -9.05
C GLY A 62 4.03 9.04 -8.95
N ASN A 63 4.04 7.82 -8.41
CA ASN A 63 5.22 6.97 -8.47
C ASN A 63 5.42 6.42 -9.88
N ALA A 64 6.54 6.78 -10.52
CA ALA A 64 6.85 6.38 -11.89
C ALA A 64 6.90 4.85 -12.07
N THR A 65 7.45 4.11 -11.09
CA THR A 65 7.52 2.65 -11.16
C THR A 65 6.15 2.00 -11.17
N LEU A 66 5.20 2.54 -10.39
CA LEU A 66 3.82 2.04 -10.40
C LEU A 66 3.08 2.41 -11.68
N ASN A 67 3.36 3.58 -12.25
CA ASN A 67 2.84 3.96 -13.57
C ASN A 67 3.32 2.97 -14.64
N ASP A 68 4.63 2.71 -14.72
CA ASP A 68 5.20 1.77 -15.70
C ASP A 68 4.57 0.37 -15.60
N TRP A 69 4.40 -0.14 -14.37
CA TRP A 69 3.76 -1.43 -14.15
C TRP A 69 2.28 -1.42 -14.54
N ALA A 70 1.56 -0.35 -14.22
CA ALA A 70 0.16 -0.21 -14.58
C ALA A 70 -0.04 -0.16 -16.09
N VAL A 71 0.85 0.55 -16.82
CA VAL A 71 0.85 0.60 -18.30
C VAL A 71 1.02 -0.80 -18.88
N VAL A 72 2.04 -1.55 -18.47
CA VAL A 72 2.30 -2.92 -18.97
C VAL A 72 1.09 -3.84 -18.76
N MET A 73 0.51 -3.81 -17.55
CA MET A 73 -0.64 -4.65 -17.20
C MET A 73 -1.92 -4.24 -17.95
N ALA A 74 -2.15 -2.94 -18.15
CA ALA A 74 -3.29 -2.43 -18.90
C ALA A 74 -3.16 -2.76 -20.39
N CYS A 75 -2.00 -2.52 -21.00
CA CYS A 75 -1.71 -2.85 -22.40
C CYS A 75 -1.92 -4.35 -22.68
N ARG A 76 -1.40 -5.23 -21.81
CA ARG A 76 -1.63 -6.67 -21.97
C ARG A 76 -3.11 -7.02 -21.89
N SER A 77 -3.83 -6.42 -20.94
CA SER A 77 -5.26 -6.67 -20.75
C SER A 77 -6.08 -6.23 -21.98
N LEU A 78 -5.69 -5.14 -22.64
CA LEU A 78 -6.30 -4.69 -23.90
C LEU A 78 -6.08 -5.70 -25.02
N CYS A 79 -4.85 -6.16 -25.24
CA CYS A 79 -4.55 -7.14 -26.28
C CYS A 79 -5.39 -8.43 -26.10
N LEU A 80 -5.46 -8.94 -24.87
CA LEU A 80 -6.19 -10.16 -24.55
C LEU A 80 -7.71 -10.03 -24.71
N ARG A 81 -8.30 -8.85 -24.51
CA ARG A 81 -9.75 -8.65 -24.64
C ARG A 81 -10.24 -8.90 -26.07
N ARG A 82 -9.45 -8.54 -27.09
CA ARG A 82 -9.76 -8.79 -28.50
C ARG A 82 -9.32 -10.19 -28.98
N GLY A 83 -8.84 -11.03 -28.07
CA GLY A 83 -8.32 -12.37 -28.39
C GLY A 83 -6.98 -12.36 -29.16
N ASN A 84 -6.33 -11.20 -29.25
CA ASN A 84 -5.02 -11.08 -29.86
C ASN A 84 -3.93 -11.48 -28.87
N MET A 85 -2.96 -12.26 -29.32
CA MET A 85 -1.82 -12.61 -28.50
C MET A 85 -0.97 -11.36 -28.29
N PRO A 86 -0.67 -10.97 -27.04
CA PRO A 86 0.19 -9.83 -26.77
C PRO A 86 1.60 -10.07 -27.33
N PRO A 87 2.33 -9.00 -27.69
CA PRO A 87 3.72 -9.11 -28.09
C PRO A 87 4.56 -9.83 -27.01
N GLU A 88 5.50 -10.69 -27.43
CA GLU A 88 6.32 -11.48 -26.51
C GLU A 88 7.06 -10.62 -25.48
N SER A 89 7.59 -9.46 -25.90
CA SER A 89 8.25 -8.50 -25.00
C SER A 89 7.32 -7.97 -23.91
N LEU A 90 6.05 -7.70 -24.25
CA LEU A 90 5.05 -7.25 -23.30
C LEU A 90 4.67 -8.36 -22.32
N GLU A 91 4.53 -9.59 -22.82
CA GLU A 91 4.22 -10.76 -21.99
C GLU A 91 5.36 -11.06 -21.00
N MET A 92 6.61 -10.98 -21.45
CA MET A 92 7.80 -11.14 -20.59
C MET A 92 7.83 -10.12 -19.45
N GLU A 93 7.58 -8.83 -19.74
CA GLU A 93 7.56 -7.80 -18.70
C GLU A 93 6.36 -7.95 -17.76
N PHE A 94 5.20 -8.36 -18.28
CA PHE A 94 4.05 -8.69 -17.44
C PHE A 94 4.38 -9.82 -16.46
N HIS A 95 4.99 -10.91 -16.93
CA HIS A 95 5.42 -12.01 -16.08
C HIS A 95 6.39 -11.55 -15.00
N ARG A 96 7.37 -10.70 -15.37
CA ARG A 96 8.33 -10.14 -14.42
C ARG A 96 7.67 -9.32 -13.29
N ILE A 97 6.52 -8.69 -13.57
CA ILE A 97 5.77 -7.90 -12.59
C ILE A 97 4.89 -8.78 -11.71
N VAL A 98 4.11 -9.68 -12.32
CA VAL A 98 2.97 -10.38 -11.69
C VAL A 98 3.30 -11.78 -11.18
N ASP A 99 4.44 -12.38 -11.56
CA ASP A 99 4.84 -13.71 -11.10
C ASP A 99 4.66 -13.86 -9.56
N PRO A 100 3.87 -14.86 -9.10
CA PRO A 100 3.52 -15.00 -7.69
C PRO A 100 4.71 -15.32 -6.78
N ASP A 101 5.76 -15.96 -7.32
CA ASP A 101 6.94 -16.40 -6.56
C ASP A 101 8.07 -15.38 -6.67
N THR A 102 8.31 -14.85 -7.87
CA THR A 102 9.50 -14.00 -8.15
C THR A 102 9.17 -12.58 -8.60
N GLY A 103 7.90 -12.31 -8.91
CA GLY A 103 7.45 -11.06 -9.49
C GLY A 103 7.62 -9.86 -8.57
N PHE A 104 7.72 -8.67 -9.16
CA PHE A 104 7.88 -7.44 -8.39
C PHE A 104 6.72 -7.17 -7.43
N LEU A 105 5.48 -7.50 -7.80
CA LEU A 105 4.31 -7.33 -6.92
C LEU A 105 4.38 -8.25 -5.70
N ALA A 106 4.74 -9.52 -5.89
CA ALA A 106 4.95 -10.47 -4.78
C ALA A 106 6.09 -10.03 -3.85
N ARG A 107 7.18 -9.52 -4.43
CA ARG A 107 8.31 -8.95 -3.68
C ARG A 107 7.94 -7.66 -2.95
N LEU A 108 7.08 -6.84 -3.54
CA LEU A 108 6.55 -5.62 -2.92
C LEU A 108 5.68 -5.99 -1.70
N ALA A 109 4.75 -6.93 -1.87
CA ALA A 109 3.86 -7.40 -0.83
C ALA A 109 4.60 -8.07 0.34
N SER A 110 5.64 -8.87 0.06
CA SER A 110 6.51 -9.49 1.08
C SER A 110 7.52 -8.53 1.70
N GLY A 111 7.65 -7.31 1.16
CA GLY A 111 8.60 -6.30 1.62
C GLY A 111 10.06 -6.54 1.23
N ARG A 112 10.33 -7.53 0.37
CA ARG A 112 11.64 -7.77 -0.25
C ARG A 112 12.01 -6.71 -1.29
N TYR A 113 11.02 -5.99 -1.81
CA TYR A 113 11.19 -4.85 -2.69
C TYR A 113 10.64 -3.58 -2.01
N LYS A 114 11.40 -2.49 -2.11
CA LYS A 114 11.00 -1.17 -1.61
C LYS A 114 10.77 -0.24 -2.78
N LEU A 115 9.66 0.49 -2.77
CA LEU A 115 9.40 1.51 -3.78
C LEU A 115 10.38 2.67 -3.57
N PRO A 116 11.04 3.15 -4.63
CA PRO A 116 11.98 4.24 -4.51
C PRO A 116 11.26 5.52 -4.08
N GLY A 117 11.85 6.26 -3.14
CA GLY A 117 11.37 7.57 -2.70
C GLY A 117 10.12 7.57 -1.81
N LEU A 118 9.56 6.41 -1.46
CA LEU A 118 8.33 6.33 -0.65
C LEU A 118 8.59 5.79 0.76
N PRO A 119 8.11 6.49 1.81
CA PRO A 119 8.12 5.96 3.16
C PRO A 119 7.11 4.82 3.29
N GLN A 120 7.45 3.81 4.08
CA GLN A 120 6.53 2.73 4.42
C GLN A 120 5.57 3.18 5.51
N LYS A 121 4.34 2.66 5.46
CA LYS A 121 3.35 2.87 6.51
C LYS A 121 3.94 2.41 7.85
N PRO A 122 3.76 3.16 8.95
CA PRO A 122 4.13 2.67 10.27
C PRO A 122 3.45 1.32 10.51
N GLY A 123 4.21 0.35 11.01
CA GLY A 123 3.69 -0.99 11.25
C GLY A 123 2.42 -0.94 12.11
N ASN A 124 1.44 -1.78 11.79
CA ASN A 124 0.23 -1.96 12.62
C ASN A 124 0.54 -2.74 13.93
N GLU A 125 1.80 -2.71 14.35
CA GLU A 125 2.25 -3.33 15.58
C GLU A 125 1.57 -2.60 16.74
N PRO A 126 1.07 -3.32 17.75
CA PRO A 126 0.52 -2.69 18.94
C PRO A 126 1.63 -1.90 19.63
N THR A 127 1.63 -0.59 19.45
CA THR A 127 2.52 0.30 20.19
C THR A 127 2.02 0.35 21.63
N PHE A 128 2.78 -0.21 22.56
CA PHE A 128 2.51 -0.07 23.98
C PHE A 128 2.81 1.37 24.42
N SER A 129 1.84 2.28 24.25
CA SER A 129 2.01 3.71 24.51
C SER A 129 2.18 4.10 25.99
N ASN A 130 2.13 3.15 26.93
CA ASN A 130 2.09 3.43 28.37
C ASN A 130 3.05 2.56 29.21
N LEU A 131 4.18 2.10 28.66
CA LEU A 131 5.16 1.35 29.44
C LEU A 131 6.17 2.31 30.10
N THR A 132 5.91 2.69 31.35
CA THR A 132 6.87 3.46 32.15
C THR A 132 7.61 2.51 33.08
N VAL A 133 8.91 2.33 32.87
CA VAL A 133 9.77 1.57 33.79
C VAL A 133 10.13 2.48 34.97
N ASP A 134 9.51 2.25 36.12
CA ASP A 134 9.89 2.93 37.35
C ASP A 134 11.18 2.33 37.92
N ARG A 135 12.28 3.06 37.77
CA ARG A 135 13.63 2.64 38.20
C ARG A 135 13.88 2.79 39.71
N ARG A 136 12.89 3.26 40.49
CA ARG A 136 13.04 3.45 41.94
C ARG A 136 13.03 2.15 42.74
N TYR A 137 12.50 1.06 42.17
CA TYR A 137 12.39 -0.23 42.85
C TYR A 137 13.49 -1.19 42.39
N ARG A 138 14.21 -1.80 43.35
CA ARG A 138 15.31 -2.77 43.10
C ARG A 138 14.83 -4.06 42.40
N ASN A 139 13.53 -4.35 42.49
CA ASN A 139 12.86 -5.43 41.77
C ASN A 139 11.97 -4.81 40.69
N GLU A 140 12.29 -5.06 39.43
CA GLU A 140 11.56 -4.53 38.28
C GLU A 140 10.17 -5.16 38.21
N ARG A 141 9.14 -4.45 38.67
CA ARG A 141 7.75 -4.85 38.51
C ARG A 141 7.11 -4.05 37.38
N ILE A 142 6.78 -4.74 36.29
CA ILE A 142 6.01 -4.17 35.18
C ILE A 142 4.57 -3.96 35.67
N ARG A 143 4.17 -2.70 35.86
CA ARG A 143 2.79 -2.34 36.21
C ARG A 143 2.05 -1.90 34.96
N VAL A 144 1.06 -2.68 34.53
CA VAL A 144 0.13 -2.26 33.46
C VAL A 144 -0.85 -1.25 34.07
N VAL A 145 -0.73 0.02 33.68
CA VAL A 145 -1.71 1.05 34.06
C VAL A 145 -2.82 1.02 33.02
N ARG A 146 -4.05 0.70 33.46
CA ARG A 146 -5.23 0.75 32.58
C ARG A 146 -5.51 2.20 32.20
N GLN A 147 -5.83 2.40 30.92
CA GLN A 147 -6.19 3.69 30.35
C GLN A 147 -7.42 4.26 31.09
N SER A 148 -7.26 5.41 31.76
CA SER A 148 -8.36 6.15 32.38
C SER A 148 -8.71 7.36 31.51
N SER A 149 -9.40 7.12 30.40
CA SER A 149 -9.95 8.21 29.58
C SER A 149 -11.26 8.69 30.22
N SER A 150 -11.15 9.55 31.24
CA SER A 150 -12.21 10.49 31.63
C SER A 150 -11.59 11.89 31.63
N PRO A 151 -12.23 12.91 31.05
CA PRO A 151 -11.78 14.31 31.14
C PRO A 151 -11.96 14.91 32.54
N GLU A 152 -12.44 14.15 33.52
CA GLU A 152 -12.54 14.61 34.89
C GLU A 152 -11.16 14.69 35.55
N PRO A 153 -10.82 15.82 36.21
CA PRO A 153 -9.61 15.89 37.02
C PRO A 153 -9.70 14.84 38.11
N SER A 154 -8.81 13.84 38.07
CA SER A 154 -8.79 12.80 39.09
C SER A 154 -8.43 13.42 40.44
N THR A 155 -9.41 13.57 41.32
CA THR A 155 -9.25 13.93 42.74
C THR A 155 -8.76 12.76 43.58
N ARG A 156 -7.84 11.93 43.04
CA ARG A 156 -7.23 10.88 43.86
C ARG A 156 -6.30 11.54 44.85
N GLU A 157 -6.73 11.58 46.11
CA GLU A 157 -5.88 11.88 47.25
C GLU A 157 -4.59 11.07 47.13
N ARG A 158 -3.46 11.77 47.14
CA ARG A 158 -2.17 11.10 47.29
C ARG A 158 -2.21 10.43 48.65
N ASP A 159 -2.06 9.11 48.68
CA ASP A 159 -1.70 8.40 49.91
C ASP A 159 -0.36 8.97 50.39
N GLU A 160 -0.45 9.92 51.31
CA GLU A 160 0.69 10.39 52.07
C GLU A 160 1.18 9.21 52.90
N ALA A 161 2.35 8.72 52.56
CA ALA A 161 3.03 7.67 53.30
C ALA A 161 3.13 8.10 54.77
N LYS A 162 2.32 7.51 55.65
CA LYS A 162 2.47 7.63 57.10
C LYS A 162 3.86 7.13 57.45
N SER A 163 4.77 8.08 57.69
CA SER A 163 6.06 7.82 58.31
C SER A 163 5.80 7.19 59.68
N ALA A 164 6.03 5.89 59.79
CA ALA A 164 6.06 5.20 61.07
C ALA A 164 7.24 5.76 61.86
N VAL A 165 6.92 6.61 62.85
CA VAL A 165 7.86 7.04 63.88
C VAL A 165 8.10 5.83 64.77
N PHE A 166 9.28 5.23 64.66
CA PHE A 166 9.82 4.32 65.67
C PHE A 166 10.17 5.15 66.89
N TYR A 167 9.56 4.86 68.04
CA TYR A 167 10.08 5.25 69.35
C TYR A 167 10.70 4.01 69.97
N ASP A 168 12.03 4.02 70.10
CA ASP A 168 12.77 3.18 71.04
C ASP A 168 12.71 3.82 72.43
N GLY A 169 12.49 2.99 73.46
CA GLY A 169 12.49 3.38 74.87
C GLY A 169 11.71 2.42 75.75
#